data_AF-A0A8T4Z3L7-F1
#
_entry.id   AF-A0A8T4Z3L7-F1
#
_cell.length_a   1.000
_cell.length_b   1.000
_cell.length_c   1.000
_cell.angle_alpha   90.00
_cell.angle_beta   90.00
_cell.angle_gamma   90.00
#
_symmetry.space_group_name_H-M   'P 1'
#
loop_
_entity.id
_entity.type
_entity.pdbx_description
1 polymer ?
#
loop_
_entity_poly.entity_id
_entity_poly.type
_entity_poly.pdbx_seq_one_letter_code
_entity_poly.pdbx_strand_id
1 'polypeptide(L)'
;MGKKAREIVKVNIQELLADLNSAYADEWIAFFYYTWVKSYIEGPDYPTVASEIDKIAKDEFEHLSELADRIYELGGEPERDLEDLQRIANCKKVSFPEDERDIEG
;
A
#
# COMPACT_ATOMS: atom_id res chain seq x y z
N MET A 1 -29.33 -4.93 -6.78
CA MET A 1 -29.36 -5.93 -5.68
C MET A 1 -28.78 -5.43 -4.34
N GLY A 2 -28.33 -4.17 -4.19
CA GLY A 2 -27.60 -3.74 -2.98
C GLY A 2 -28.39 -3.23 -1.76
N LYS A 3 -29.68 -2.87 -1.88
CA LYS A 3 -30.43 -2.25 -0.76
C LYS A 3 -30.68 -3.21 0.42
N LYS A 4 -31.11 -4.45 0.15
CA LYS A 4 -31.37 -5.44 1.22
C LYS A 4 -30.10 -5.93 1.91
N ALA A 5 -28.98 -6.05 1.20
CA ALA A 5 -27.70 -6.41 1.82
C ALA A 5 -27.21 -5.31 2.78
N ARG A 6 -27.38 -4.03 2.40
CA ARG A 6 -27.08 -2.87 3.26
C ARG A 6 -28.00 -2.77 4.49
N GLU A 7 -29.26 -3.23 4.40
CA GLU A 7 -30.18 -3.27 5.55
C GLU A 7 -29.86 -4.39 6.56
N ILE A 8 -29.23 -5.49 6.12
CA ILE A 8 -28.87 -6.63 6.98
C ILE A 8 -27.56 -6.37 7.72
N VAL A 9 -26.64 -5.63 7.10
CA VAL A 9 -25.30 -5.36 7.63
C VAL A 9 -25.31 -4.02 8.36
N LYS A 10 -25.19 -4.02 9.69
CA LYS A 10 -25.05 -2.80 10.53
C LYS A 10 -23.67 -2.13 10.42
N VAL A 11 -23.00 -2.21 9.27
CA VAL A 11 -21.68 -1.60 9.07
C VAL A 11 -21.90 -0.16 8.60
N ASN A 12 -21.25 0.78 9.29
CA ASN A 12 -21.19 2.16 8.83
C ASN A 12 -20.28 2.22 7.59
N ILE A 13 -20.89 2.40 6.42
CA ILE A 13 -20.16 2.44 5.14
C ILE A 13 -19.12 3.56 5.11
N GLN A 14 -19.36 4.68 5.81
CA GLN A 14 -18.41 5.79 5.83
C GLN A 14 -17.17 5.46 6.65
N GLU A 15 -17.33 4.79 7.80
CA GLU A 15 -16.21 4.29 8.59
C GLU A 15 -15.42 3.24 7.79
N LEU A 16 -16.12 2.29 7.15
CA LEU A 16 -15.47 1.29 6.30
C LEU A 16 -14.67 1.92 5.15
N LEU A 17 -15.22 2.95 4.48
CA LEU A 17 -14.50 3.65 3.42
C LEU A 17 -13.27 4.39 3.93
N ALA A 18 -13.29 4.89 5.17
CA ALA A 18 -12.13 5.51 5.80
C ALA A 18 -11.05 4.47 6.11
N ASP A 19 -11.43 3.31 6.67
CA ASP A 19 -10.50 2.21 6.96
C ASP A 19 -9.88 1.66 5.66
N LEU A 20 -10.69 1.46 4.62
CA LEU A 20 -10.21 0.99 3.32
C LEU A 20 -9.24 1.98 2.66
N ASN A 21 -9.50 3.29 2.77
CA ASN A 21 -8.57 4.30 2.25
C ASN A 21 -7.26 4.35 3.06
N SER A 22 -7.32 4.11 4.37
CA SER A 22 -6.13 3.99 5.21
C SER A 22 -5.27 2.78 4.80
N ALA A 23 -5.90 1.62 4.60
CA ALA A 23 -5.21 0.43 4.09
C ALA A 23 -4.67 0.64 2.66
N TYR A 24 -5.45 1.26 1.78
CA TYR A 24 -5.00 1.61 0.42
C TYR A 24 -3.74 2.49 0.45
N ALA A 25 -3.69 3.46 1.37
CA ALA A 25 -2.52 4.31 1.54
C ALA A 25 -1.31 3.56 2.09
N ASP A 26 -1.50 2.58 2.98
CA ASP A 26 -0.42 1.70 3.45
C ASP A 26 0.19 0.92 2.28
N GLU A 27 -0.63 0.30 1.44
CA GLU A 27 -0.16 -0.46 0.28
C GLU A 27 0.50 0.42 -0.77
N TRP A 28 0.03 1.67 -0.95
CA TRP A 28 0.67 2.63 -1.85
C TRP A 28 2.10 2.95 -1.41
N ILE A 29 2.27 3.21 -0.11
CA ILE A 29 3.57 3.49 0.50
C ILE A 29 4.47 2.25 0.43
N ALA A 30 3.93 1.06 0.72
CA ALA A 30 4.66 -0.20 0.67
C ALA A 30 5.13 -0.53 -0.76
N PHE A 31 4.24 -0.40 -1.75
CA PHE A 31 4.57 -0.57 -3.16
C PHE A 31 5.70 0.36 -3.60
N PHE A 32 5.60 1.66 -3.28
CA PHE A 32 6.65 2.61 -3.59
C PHE A 32 7.98 2.23 -2.91
N TYR A 33 7.93 1.88 -1.63
CA TYR A 33 9.12 1.50 -0.87
C TYR A 33 9.81 0.27 -1.44
N TYR A 34 9.10 -0.84 -1.63
CA TYR A 34 9.72 -2.06 -2.16
C TYR A 34 10.19 -1.89 -3.61
N THR A 35 9.49 -1.10 -4.41
CA THR A 35 9.95 -0.73 -5.75
C THR A 35 11.25 0.05 -5.70
N TRP A 36 11.39 0.96 -4.74
CA TRP A 36 12.64 1.67 -4.51
C TRP A 36 13.74 0.71 -4.06
N VAL A 37 13.48 -0.13 -3.04
CA VAL A 37 14.51 -1.05 -2.50
C VAL A 37 15.03 -2.00 -3.57
N LYS A 38 14.18 -2.63 -4.38
CA LYS A 38 14.67 -3.53 -5.44
C LYS A 38 15.55 -2.81 -6.48
N SER A 39 15.39 -1.49 -6.63
CA SER A 39 16.09 -0.70 -7.64
C SER A 39 17.47 -0.25 -7.18
N TYR A 40 17.68 -0.13 -5.86
CA TYR A 40 18.88 0.44 -5.25
C TYR A 40 19.59 -0.52 -4.29
N ILE A 41 19.09 -1.75 -4.09
CA ILE A 41 19.77 -2.74 -3.26
C ILE A 41 21.10 -3.18 -3.89
N GLU A 42 22.15 -3.20 -3.08
CA GLU A 42 23.50 -3.61 -3.46
C GLU A 42 24.00 -4.77 -2.57
N GLY A 43 25.06 -5.46 -2.99
CA GLY A 43 25.72 -6.50 -2.20
C GLY A 43 25.97 -7.82 -2.94
N PRO A 44 26.66 -8.80 -2.32
CA PRO A 44 27.12 -10.02 -2.99
C PRO A 44 26.02 -10.91 -3.58
N ASP A 45 24.81 -10.88 -3.02
CA ASP A 45 23.64 -11.66 -3.47
C ASP A 45 22.44 -10.76 -3.83
N TYR A 46 22.70 -9.49 -4.18
CA TYR A 46 21.64 -8.53 -4.50
C TYR A 46 20.67 -9.01 -5.60
N PRO A 47 21.04 -9.79 -6.64
CA PRO A 47 20.08 -10.17 -7.68
C PRO A 47 18.99 -11.10 -7.13
N THR A 48 19.34 -12.02 -6.23
CA THR A 48 18.38 -12.92 -5.58
C THR A 48 17.43 -12.12 -4.71
N VAL A 49 17.97 -11.25 -3.86
CA VAL A 49 17.17 -10.44 -2.94
C VAL A 49 16.28 -9.46 -3.71
N ALA A 50 16.81 -8.78 -4.72
CA ALA A 50 16.03 -7.88 -5.58
C ALA A 50 14.87 -8.60 -6.28
N SER A 51 15.05 -9.86 -6.69
CA SER A 51 13.99 -10.68 -7.28
C SER A 51 12.87 -11.01 -6.29
N GLU A 52 13.18 -11.25 -5.02
CA GLU A 52 12.14 -11.48 -4.00
C GLU A 52 11.42 -10.19 -3.64
N ILE A 53 12.14 -9.07 -3.51
CA ILE A 53 11.55 -7.75 -3.26
C ILE A 53 10.65 -7.32 -4.43
N ASP A 54 11.01 -7.65 -5.67
CA ASP A 54 10.15 -7.40 -6.84
C ASP A 54 8.83 -8.17 -6.78
N LYS A 55 8.81 -9.38 -6.21
CA LYS A 55 7.56 -10.12 -5.97
C LYS A 55 6.71 -9.40 -4.93
N ILE A 56 7.32 -9.00 -3.80
CA ILE A 56 6.62 -8.26 -2.75
C ILE A 56 6.02 -6.97 -3.32
N ALA A 57 6.78 -6.18 -4.08
CA ALA A 57 6.26 -4.98 -4.72
C ALA A 57 5.06 -5.26 -5.65
N LYS A 58 5.06 -6.38 -6.37
CA LYS A 58 3.91 -6.77 -7.20
C LYS A 58 2.70 -7.18 -6.35
N ASP A 59 2.92 -7.91 -5.26
CA ASP A 59 1.88 -8.30 -4.33
C ASP A 59 1.22 -7.06 -3.70
N GLU A 60 1.99 -6.07 -3.25
CA GLU A 60 1.41 -4.82 -2.70
C GLU A 60 0.67 -4.00 -3.75
N PHE A 61 1.11 -4.04 -5.02
CA PHE A 61 0.36 -3.40 -6.10
C PHE A 61 -0.97 -4.11 -6.38
N GLU A 62 -1.01 -5.45 -6.26
CA GLU A 62 -2.24 -6.24 -6.34
C GLU A 62 -3.18 -5.87 -5.20
N HIS A 63 -2.71 -5.85 -3.94
CA HIS A 63 -3.48 -5.43 -2.78
C HIS A 63 -4.04 -4.01 -2.94
N LEU A 64 -3.20 -3.07 -3.38
CA LEU A 64 -3.60 -1.70 -3.68
C LEU A 64 -4.73 -1.63 -4.71
N SER A 65 -4.64 -2.45 -5.77
CA SER A 65 -5.64 -2.50 -6.83
C SER A 65 -6.96 -3.08 -6.34
N GLU A 66 -6.92 -4.16 -5.56
CA GLU A 66 -8.12 -4.77 -4.95
C GLU A 66 -8.82 -3.81 -3.99
N LEU A 67 -8.06 -3.08 -3.18
CA LEU A 67 -8.59 -2.05 -2.27
C LEU A 67 -9.24 -0.91 -3.05
N ALA A 68 -8.61 -0.43 -4.13
CA ALA A 68 -9.17 0.61 -4.97
C ALA A 68 -10.50 0.19 -5.59
N ASP A 69 -10.56 -1.01 -6.17
CA ASP A 69 -11.77 -1.58 -6.74
C ASP A 69 -12.87 -1.67 -5.66
N ARG A 70 -12.51 -2.14 -4.46
CA ARG A 70 -13.48 -2.27 -3.37
C ARG A 70 -14.03 -0.92 -2.90
N ILE A 71 -13.18 0.11 -2.84
CA ILE A 71 -13.60 1.48 -2.52
C ILE A 71 -14.61 1.98 -3.57
N TYR A 72 -14.33 1.78 -4.86
CA TYR A 72 -15.25 2.15 -5.94
C TYR A 72 -16.58 1.38 -5.90
N GLU A 73 -16.56 0.07 -5.64
CA GLU A 73 -17.77 -0.75 -5.49
C GLU A 73 -18.71 -0.24 -4.38
N LEU A 74 -18.12 0.29 -3.31
CA LEU A 74 -18.87 0.85 -2.18
C LEU A 74 -19.32 2.30 -2.43
N GLY A 75 -18.85 2.92 -3.51
CA GLY A 75 -19.21 4.28 -3.94
C GLY A 75 -18.32 5.37 -3.39
N GLY A 76 -17.12 5.03 -2.91
CA GLY A 76 -16.06 5.98 -2.58
C GLY A 76 -15.09 6.19 -3.74
N GLU A 77 -14.05 7.00 -3.50
CA GLU A 77 -12.89 7.14 -4.38
C GLU A 77 -11.62 6.88 -3.57
N PRO A 78 -10.62 6.18 -4.12
CA PRO A 78 -9.30 6.07 -3.50
C PRO A 78 -8.62 7.44 -3.42
N GLU A 79 -7.91 7.70 -2.32
CA GLU A 79 -7.09 8.90 -2.18
C GLU A 79 -5.99 8.94 -3.25
N ARG A 80 -5.68 10.12 -3.77
CA ARG A 80 -4.70 10.33 -4.86
C ARG A 80 -3.69 11.42 -4.55
N ASP A 81 -3.99 12.28 -3.57
CA ASP A 81 -3.02 13.27 -3.11
C ASP A 81 -1.96 12.59 -2.23
N LEU A 82 -0.69 12.86 -2.55
CA LEU A 82 0.44 12.21 -1.89
C LEU A 82 0.57 12.60 -0.41
N GLU A 83 0.24 13.84 -0.06
CA GLU A 83 0.26 14.32 1.33
C GLU A 83 -0.85 13.62 2.11
N ASP A 84 -2.02 13.48 1.50
CA ASP A 84 -3.17 12.84 2.12
C ASP A 84 -2.98 11.34 2.31
N LEU A 85 -2.39 10.63 1.32
CA LEU A 85 -2.00 9.23 1.45
C LEU A 85 -1.09 9.03 2.68
N GLN A 86 -0.05 9.84 2.80
CA GLN A 86 0.84 9.77 3.97
C GLN A 86 0.10 10.10 5.28
N ARG A 87 -0.84 11.04 5.25
CA ARG A 87 -1.58 11.47 6.43
C ARG A 87 -2.52 10.37 6.96
N ILE A 88 -3.18 9.63 6.07
CA ILE A 88 -4.22 8.65 6.42
C ILE A 88 -3.69 7.22 6.60
N ALA A 89 -2.50 6.92 6.07
CA ALA A 89 -1.83 5.64 6.27
C ALA A 89 -1.65 5.32 7.77
N ASN A 90 -1.74 4.04 8.12
CA ASN A 90 -1.33 3.55 9.43
C ASN A 90 0.20 3.54 9.54
N CYS A 91 0.89 3.21 8.44
CA CYS A 91 2.34 3.14 8.32
C CYS A 91 2.90 4.34 7.53
N LYS A 92 2.83 5.53 8.14
CA LYS A 92 3.10 6.83 7.48
C LYS A 92 4.54 7.07 7.02
N LYS A 93 5.50 6.37 7.62
CA LYS A 93 6.92 6.69 7.44
C LYS A 93 7.67 5.47 6.98
N VAL A 94 8.29 5.63 5.83
CA VAL A 94 9.37 4.76 5.35
C VAL A 94 10.68 5.37 5.82
N SER A 95 11.52 4.57 6.46
CA SER A 95 12.90 4.93 6.76
C SER A 95 13.81 4.29 5.72
N PHE A 96 14.56 5.14 5.01
CA PHE A 96 15.63 4.70 4.14
C PHE A 96 16.95 4.66 4.94
N PRO A 97 17.90 3.79 4.56
CA PRO A 97 19.25 3.84 5.11
C PRO A 97 19.90 5.21 4.83
N GLU A 98 20.78 5.67 5.72
CA GLU A 98 21.52 6.93 5.56
C GLU A 98 22.54 6.84 4.41
N ASP A 99 23.15 5.67 4.21
CA ASP A 99 23.97 5.35 3.04
C ASP A 99 23.51 4.02 2.45
N GLU A 100 23.06 4.06 1.20
CA GLU A 100 22.56 2.92 0.42
C GLU A 100 23.66 1.89 0.12
N ARG A 101 24.92 2.28 0.32
CA ARG A 101 26.12 1.48 0.04
C ARG A 101 26.85 1.05 1.31
N ASP A 102 26.28 1.31 2.49
CA ASP A 102 26.88 0.86 3.74
C ASP A 102 26.69 -0.64 3.90
N ILE A 103 27.73 -1.38 3.51
CA ILE A 103 27.82 -2.83 3.63
C ILE A 103 28.23 -3.29 5.05
N GLU A 104 28.56 -2.37 5.97
CA GLU A 104 29.06 -2.68 7.31
C GLU A 104 28.02 -2.44 8.42
N GLY A 105 27.03 -1.56 8.18
CA GLY A 105 25.85 -1.34 9.04
C GLY A 105 25.98 -0.22 10.05
#